data_AF-A0A498D764-F1
#
_entry.id   AF-A0A498D764-F1
#
_cell.length_a   1.000
_cell.length_b   1.000
_cell.length_c   1.000
_cell.angle_alpha   90.00
_cell.angle_beta   90.00
_cell.angle_gamma   90.00
#
_symmetry.space_group_name_H-M   'P 1'
#
loop_
_entity.id
_entity.type
_entity.pdbx_description
1 polymer ?
#
loop_
_entity_poly.entity_id
_entity_poly.type
_entity_poly.pdbx_seq_one_letter_code
_entity_poly.pdbx_strand_id
1 'polypeptide(L)'
;MPKKHQRKFTNFEAIERSKNELIPEEFPEGAFGSPVNSKEPVEGKSTPWEEGQKRMSAFVYPDEEQHDDLPRQLPGSHPLHDE
;
A
#
# COMPACT_ATOMS: atom_id res chain seq x y z
N MET A 1 -9.02 34.04 30.15
CA MET A 1 -9.66 32.76 29.80
C MET A 1 -8.58 31.79 29.32
N PRO A 2 -8.48 30.55 29.82
CA PRO A 2 -7.46 29.62 29.34
C PRO A 2 -7.80 29.15 27.91
N LYS A 3 -6.80 29.18 27.02
CA LYS A 3 -6.94 28.75 25.61
C LYS A 3 -7.25 27.25 25.57
N LYS A 4 -8.44 26.87 25.08
CA LYS A 4 -8.80 25.47 24.80
C LYS A 4 -7.78 24.88 23.82
N HIS A 5 -6.91 24.00 24.29
CA HIS A 5 -6.14 23.13 23.40
C HIS A 5 -7.12 22.16 22.76
N GLN A 6 -7.42 22.37 21.47
CA GLN A 6 -8.12 21.37 20.67
C GLN A 6 -7.16 20.20 20.48
N ARG A 7 -7.33 19.14 21.26
CA ARG A 7 -6.62 17.88 21.01
C ARG A 7 -7.14 17.34 19.68
N LYS A 8 -6.28 17.30 18.65
CA LYS A 8 -6.58 16.59 17.41
C LYS A 8 -6.58 15.10 17.74
N PHE A 9 -7.70 14.44 17.52
CA PHE A 9 -7.78 12.99 17.60
C PHE A 9 -7.30 12.42 16.26
N THR A 10 -6.31 11.55 16.32
CA THR A 10 -5.86 10.72 15.19
C THR A 10 -6.23 9.28 15.50
N ASN A 11 -6.54 8.49 14.48
CA ASN A 11 -6.76 7.06 14.67
C ASN A 11 -5.43 6.37 15.02
N PHE A 12 -5.54 5.10 15.43
CA PHE A 12 -4.37 4.25 15.60
C PHE A 12 -3.75 3.93 14.23
N GLU A 13 -2.43 3.74 14.21
CA GLU A 13 -1.67 3.46 12.99
C GLU A 13 -2.21 2.25 12.21
N ALA A 14 -2.58 1.17 12.91
CA ALA A 14 -3.15 -0.01 12.27
C ALA A 14 -4.46 0.27 11.50
N ILE A 15 -5.27 1.22 11.95
CA ILE A 15 -6.51 1.62 11.28
C ILE A 15 -6.17 2.43 10.01
N GLU A 16 -5.23 3.36 10.12
CA GLU A 16 -4.79 4.16 8.98
C GLU A 16 -4.11 3.27 7.91
N ARG A 17 -3.23 2.35 8.31
CA ARG A 17 -2.65 1.36 7.38
C ARG A 17 -3.71 0.51 6.72
N SER A 18 -4.66 -0.06 7.47
CA SER A 18 -5.74 -0.86 6.87
C SER A 18 -6.61 -0.08 5.89
N LYS A 19 -6.71 1.25 6.04
CA LYS A 19 -7.46 2.12 5.12
C LYS A 19 -6.63 2.48 3.88
N ASN A 20 -5.32 2.64 4.06
CA ASN A 20 -4.43 3.21 3.05
C ASN A 20 -3.68 2.15 2.22
N GLU A 21 -3.39 0.99 2.80
CA GLU A 21 -2.63 -0.09 2.17
C GLU A 21 -3.58 -1.10 1.52
N LEU A 22 -3.63 -1.08 0.18
CA LEU A 22 -4.44 -2.02 -0.58
C LEU A 22 -3.68 -3.31 -0.84
N ILE A 23 -4.29 -4.43 -0.45
CA ILE A 23 -3.80 -5.77 -0.75
C ILE A 23 -3.94 -6.01 -2.27
N PRO A 24 -2.86 -6.36 -2.98
CA PRO A 24 -2.95 -6.68 -4.40
C PRO A 24 -3.73 -7.99 -4.61
N GLU A 25 -4.62 -7.99 -5.59
CA GLU A 25 -5.27 -9.20 -6.09
C GLU A 25 -4.30 -9.99 -6.97
N GLU A 26 -4.43 -11.32 -6.97
CA GLU A 26 -3.60 -12.22 -7.79
C GLU A 26 -3.93 -12.12 -9.29
N PHE A 27 -5.23 -11.97 -9.62
CA PHE A 27 -5.72 -11.89 -11.00
C PHE A 27 -6.67 -10.69 -11.17
N PRO A 28 -6.16 -9.45 -11.16
CA PRO A 28 -7.00 -8.26 -11.23
C PRO A 28 -7.70 -8.07 -12.60
N GLU A 29 -7.20 -8.72 -13.66
CA GLU A 29 -7.84 -8.85 -14.97
C GLU A 29 -8.93 -9.95 -15.03
N GLY A 30 -9.03 -10.78 -14.00
CA GLY A 30 -9.93 -11.93 -13.91
C GLY A 30 -9.22 -13.27 -14.06
N ALA A 31 -9.94 -14.35 -13.77
CA ALA A 31 -9.40 -15.71 -13.80
C ALA A 31 -8.81 -16.06 -15.18
N PHE A 32 -7.81 -16.94 -15.20
CA PHE A 32 -7.17 -17.40 -16.44
C PHE A 32 -8.21 -17.91 -17.46
N GLY A 33 -8.20 -17.32 -18.66
CA GLY A 33 -9.15 -17.64 -19.73
C GLY A 33 -10.50 -16.93 -19.65
N SER A 34 -10.70 -16.03 -18.69
CA SER A 34 -11.90 -15.19 -18.61
C SER A 34 -11.98 -14.22 -19.81
N PRO A 35 -13.15 -14.08 -20.45
CA PRO A 35 -13.36 -13.06 -21.48
C PRO A 35 -13.60 -11.66 -20.90
N VAL A 36 -13.94 -11.58 -19.61
CA VAL A 36 -14.22 -10.33 -18.88
C VAL A 36 -12.94 -9.49 -18.78
N ASN A 37 -13.03 -8.19 -19.05
CA ASN A 37 -11.94 -7.21 -18.98
C ASN A 37 -10.68 -7.55 -19.82
N SER A 38 -10.80 -8.48 -20.77
CA SER A 38 -9.67 -8.98 -21.59
C SER A 38 -8.95 -7.91 -22.45
N LYS A 39 -9.58 -6.74 -22.64
CA LYS A 39 -9.01 -5.60 -23.38
C LYS A 39 -8.98 -4.32 -22.54
N GLU A 40 -9.35 -4.40 -21.28
CA GLU A 40 -9.41 -3.25 -20.38
C GLU A 40 -8.13 -3.23 -19.53
N PRO A 41 -7.51 -2.06 -19.35
CA PRO A 41 -6.36 -1.96 -18.47
C PRO A 41 -6.78 -2.22 -17.02
N VAL A 42 -5.90 -2.87 -16.27
CA VAL A 42 -6.09 -3.05 -14.84
C VAL A 42 -5.83 -1.72 -14.13
N GLU A 43 -6.86 -1.13 -13.53
CA GLU A 43 -6.74 0.13 -12.77
C GLU A 43 -6.42 -0.10 -11.28
N GLY A 44 -6.58 -1.33 -10.82
CA GLY A 44 -6.22 -1.74 -9.47
C GLY A 44 -7.10 -1.19 -8.34
N LYS A 45 -8.17 -0.45 -8.66
CA LYS A 45 -9.21 -0.08 -7.72
C LYS A 45 -10.51 0.20 -8.49
N SER A 46 -11.65 -0.15 -7.92
CA SER A 46 -12.97 0.17 -8.48
C SER A 46 -13.47 1.56 -8.08
N THR A 47 -12.84 2.18 -7.08
CA THR A 47 -13.12 3.53 -6.60
C THR A 47 -11.92 4.44 -6.84
N PRO A 48 -12.10 5.77 -6.89
CA PRO A 48 -10.98 6.71 -7.02
C PRO A 48 -9.95 6.53 -5.90
N TRP A 49 -8.69 6.83 -6.21
CA TRP A 49 -7.60 6.86 -5.23
C TRP A 49 -7.81 8.00 -4.23
N GLU A 50 -7.67 7.71 -2.93
CA GLU A 50 -7.63 8.72 -1.88
C GLU A 50 -6.18 9.10 -1.54
N GLU A 51 -5.99 10.27 -0.95
CA GLU A 51 -4.67 10.73 -0.50
C GLU A 51 -4.07 9.74 0.52
N GLY A 52 -2.81 9.36 0.32
CA GLY A 52 -2.09 8.41 1.16
C GLY A 52 -2.34 6.93 0.84
N GLN A 53 -3.27 6.60 -0.07
CA GLN A 53 -3.48 5.22 -0.49
C GLN A 53 -2.36 4.71 -1.39
N LYS A 54 -1.90 3.48 -1.13
CA LYS A 54 -0.91 2.78 -1.96
C LYS A 54 -1.27 1.30 -2.12
N ARG A 55 -0.89 0.70 -3.26
CA ARG A 55 -0.87 -0.77 -3.37
C ARG A 55 0.35 -1.30 -2.64
N MET A 56 0.17 -2.35 -1.84
CA MET A 56 1.30 -3.07 -1.27
C MET A 56 2.03 -3.87 -2.35
N SER A 57 3.36 -3.90 -2.26
CA SER A 57 4.19 -4.75 -3.09
C SER A 57 4.43 -6.09 -2.41
N ALA A 58 4.46 -7.18 -3.17
CA ALA A 58 4.82 -8.49 -2.65
C ALA A 58 6.33 -8.64 -2.38
N PHE A 59 7.14 -7.64 -2.77
CA PHE A 59 8.60 -7.68 -2.74
C PHE A 59 9.22 -6.69 -1.76
N VAL A 60 8.43 -6.08 -0.87
CA VAL A 60 8.91 -5.16 0.18
C VAL A 60 8.83 -5.81 1.56
N TYR A 61 9.43 -5.18 2.56
CA TYR A 61 9.34 -5.64 3.94
C TYR A 61 7.94 -5.37 4.52
N PRO A 62 7.37 -6.28 5.33
CA PRO A 62 6.12 -5.99 6.05
C PRO A 62 6.25 -4.84 7.05
N ASP A 63 7.45 -4.65 7.60
CA ASP A 63 7.79 -3.57 8.53
C ASP A 63 8.74 -2.59 7.83
N GLU A 64 8.20 -1.85 6.85
CA GLU A 64 8.97 -0.90 6.02
C GLU A 64 9.70 0.14 6.88
N GLU A 65 9.05 0.71 7.90
CA GLU A 65 9.63 1.75 8.76
C GLU A 65 10.88 1.27 9.50
N GLN A 66 10.89 0.03 9.98
CA GLN A 66 12.07 -0.53 10.63
C GLN A 66 13.19 -0.87 9.63
N HIS A 67 12.88 -1.03 8.35
CA HIS A 67 13.82 -1.42 7.30
C HIS A 67 14.21 -0.26 6.37
N ASP A 68 13.78 0.95 6.69
CA ASP A 68 14.15 2.16 5.98
C ASP A 68 15.68 2.36 6.03
N ASP A 69 16.28 2.77 4.91
CA ASP A 69 17.74 2.88 4.71
C ASP A 69 18.57 1.61 5.01
N LEU A 70 17.95 0.43 5.15
CA LEU A 70 18.63 -0.81 5.52
C LEU A 70 18.70 -1.80 4.36
N PRO A 71 19.83 -1.88 3.63
CA PRO A 71 19.94 -2.75 2.47
C PRO A 71 19.89 -4.23 2.85
N ARG A 72 19.26 -5.02 1.96
CA ARG A 72 19.33 -6.47 1.99
C ARG A 72 20.78 -6.93 1.91
N GLN A 73 21.18 -7.80 2.83
CA GLN A 73 22.56 -8.29 2.94
C GLN A 73 22.86 -9.45 1.97
N LEU A 74 21.85 -10.00 1.29
CA LEU A 74 22.03 -11.11 0.35
C LEU A 74 22.47 -10.58 -1.02
N PRO A 75 23.58 -11.06 -1.60
CA PRO A 75 24.04 -10.66 -2.93
C PRO A 75 22.97 -10.91 -4.01
N GLY A 76 22.78 -9.95 -4.91
CA GLY A 76 21.77 -10.04 -5.97
C GLY A 76 20.33 -9.77 -5.50
N SER A 77 20.15 -9.30 -4.27
CA SER A 77 18.84 -8.86 -3.78
C SER A 77 18.29 -7.71 -4.60
N HIS A 78 16.97 -7.70 -4.78
CA HIS A 78 16.26 -6.58 -5.37
C HIS A 78 16.53 -5.30 -4.53
N PRO A 79 16.73 -4.12 -5.14
CA PRO A 79 16.67 -2.83 -4.44
C PRO A 79 15.39 -2.69 -3.62
N LEU A 80 15.44 -1.93 -2.53
CA LEU A 80 14.34 -1.87 -1.58
C LEU A 80 13.23 -0.86 -1.93
N HIS A 81 13.49 0.07 -2.86
CA HIS A 81 12.52 1.09 -3.31
C HIS A 81 11.96 1.92 -2.15
N ASP A 82 12.85 2.38 -1.28
CA ASP A 82 12.52 3.06 -0.01
C ASP A 82 12.21 4.57 -0.18
N GLU A 83 12.31 5.11 -1.41
CA GLU A 83 11.97 6.50 -1.78
C GLU A 83 10.63 6.62 -2.53
#